data_AF-A0A938NSS6-F1
#
_entry.id   AF-A0A938NSS6-F1
#
_cell.length_a   1.000
_cell.length_b   1.000
_cell.length_c   1.000
_cell.angle_alpha   90.00
_cell.angle_beta   90.00
_cell.angle_gamma   90.00
#
_symmetry.space_group_name_H-M   'P 1'
#
loop_
_entity.id
_entity.type
_entity.pdbx_description
1 polymer ?
#
loop_
_entity_poly.entity_id
_entity_poly.type
_entity_poly.pdbx_seq_one_letter_code
_entity_poly.pdbx_strand_id
1 'polypeptide(L)' 'MPLGKFVNDGYLISAKELEALLESKGIKKDKIIILTCRTGNQTGGPYPLLSTLGYRVTMHDYSWVGWNKEDYLPDEK' A
#
# COMPACT_ATOMS: atom_id res chain seq x y z
N MET A 1 0.41 -2.57 -4.24
CA MET A 1 1.75 -2.01 -4.53
C MET A 1 2.74 -3.15 -4.65
N PRO A 2 3.49 -3.27 -5.76
CA PRO A 2 4.46 -4.34 -5.90
C PRO A 2 5.64 -4.12 -4.94
N LEU A 3 5.97 -5.17 -4.19
CA LEU A 3 7.05 -5.20 -3.19
C LEU A 3 8.41 -4.78 -3.78
N GLY A 4 8.61 -4.99 -5.09
CA GLY A 4 9.82 -4.59 -5.80
C GLY A 4 10.13 -3.09 -5.82
N LYS A 5 9.19 -2.21 -5.43
CA LYS A 5 9.48 -0.78 -5.23
C LYS A 5 10.09 -0.46 -3.86
N PHE A 6 10.07 -1.41 -2.94
CA PHE A 6 10.66 -1.30 -1.60
C PHE A 6 11.95 -2.08 -1.44
N VAL A 7 12.45 -2.66 -2.54
CA VAL A 7 13.62 -3.52 -2.55
C VAL A 7 14.62 -2.96 -3.54
N ASN A 8 15.87 -2.82 -3.11
CA ASN A 8 17.02 -2.51 -3.94
C ASN A 8 18.08 -3.60 -3.75
N ASP A 9 18.60 -4.16 -4.84
CA ASP A 9 19.61 -5.23 -4.82
C ASP A 9 19.25 -6.45 -3.93
N GLY A 10 17.96 -6.76 -3.83
CA GLY A 10 17.44 -7.87 -3.00
C GLY A 10 17.27 -7.54 -1.51
N TYR A 11 17.64 -6.33 -1.09
CA TYR A 11 17.46 -5.82 0.27
C TYR A 11 16.34 -4.81 0.34
N LEU A 12 15.68 -4.69 1.49
CA LEU A 12 14.74 -3.60 1.73
C LEU A 12 15.50 -2.26 1.70
N ILE A 13 14.91 -1.26 1.03
CA ILE A 13 15.42 0.11 1.08
C ILE A 13 15.37 0.64 2.52
N SER A 14 16.21 1.62 2.84
CA SER A 14 16.25 2.17 4.20
C SER A 14 14.92 2.85 4.57
N ALA A 15 14.65 2.97 5.87
CA ALA A 15 13.46 3.65 6.38
C ALA A 15 13.31 5.07 5.80
N LYS A 16 14.42 5.81 5.71
CA LYS A 16 14.45 7.18 5.18
C LYS A 16 14.13 7.22 3.68
N GLU A 17 14.64 6.28 2.90
CA GLU A 17 14.32 6.18 1.47
C GLU A 17 12.86 5.78 1.24
N LEU A 18 12.33 4.88 2.07
CA LEU A 18 10.93 4.50 2.03
C LEU A 18 10.02 5.68 2.38
N GLU A 19 10.34 6.46 3.42
CA GLU A 19 9.60 7.67 3.76
C GLU A 19 9.65 8.71 2.63
N ALA A 20 10.82 8.98 2.06
CA ALA A 20 10.94 9.90 0.92
C ALA A 20 10.14 9.42 -0.30
N LEU A 21 10.12 8.12 -0.57
CA LEU A 21 9.32 7.53 -1.64
C LEU A 21 7.81 7.74 -1.38
N LEU A 22 7.34 7.51 -0.15
CA LEU A 22 5.94 7.70 0.21
C LEU A 22 5.53 9.17 0.15
N GLU A 23 6.36 10.08 0.65
CA GLU A 23 6.12 11.52 0.58
C GLU A 23 6.08 12.04 -0.85
N SER A 24 6.93 11.53 -1.74
CA SER A 24 6.90 11.85 -3.17
C SER A 24 5.58 11.46 -3.86
N LYS A 25 4.81 10.56 -3.25
CA LYS A 25 3.47 10.11 -3.68
C LYS A 25 2.35 10.76 -2.90
N GLY A 26 2.64 11.73 -2.03
CA GLY A 26 1.65 12.41 -1.18
C GLY A 26 1.10 11.54 -0.06
N ILE A 27 1.75 10.41 0.25
CA ILE A 27 1.39 9.51 1.34
C ILE A 27 2.04 10.04 2.61
N LYS A 28 1.22 10.52 3.54
CA LYS A 28 1.65 11.19 4.78
C LYS A 28 1.11 10.46 6.01
N LYS A 29 1.82 10.57 7.14
CA LYS A 29 1.49 9.89 8.41
C LYS A 29 0.20 10.39 9.08
N ASP A 30 -0.26 11.58 8.72
CA ASP A 30 -1.52 12.16 9.21
C ASP A 30 -2.77 11.49 8.60
N LYS A 31 -2.61 10.68 7.55
CA LYS A 31 -3.71 9.96 6.88
C LYS A 31 -3.76 8.49 7.29
N ILE A 32 -4.93 7.89 7.08
CA ILE A 32 -5.10 6.43 7.13
C ILE A 32 -4.79 5.87 5.74
N ILE A 33 -3.88 4.92 5.67
CA ILE A 33 -3.51 4.23 4.44
C ILE A 33 -4.33 2.95 4.34
N ILE A 34 -5.06 2.82 3.24
CA ILE A 34 -5.81 1.60 2.92
C ILE A 34 -5.05 0.86 1.82
N LEU A 35 -4.51 -0.31 2.15
CA LEU A 35 -3.82 -1.17 1.19
C LEU A 35 -4.85 -2.03 0.47
N THR A 36 -4.80 -2.03 -0.87
CA THR A 36 -5.64 -2.87 -1.73
C THR A 36 -4.79 -3.51 -2.83
N CYS A 37 -5.22 -4.68 -3.30
CA CYS A 37 -4.70 -5.32 -4.50
C CYS A 37 -5.85 -6.07 -5.20
N ARG A 38 -5.55 -7.04 -6.07
CA ARG A 38 -6.57 -7.87 -6.71
C ARG A 38 -7.39 -8.73 -5.72
N THR A 39 -6.73 -9.47 -4.83
CA THR A 39 -7.32 -10.48 -3.94
C THR A 39 -6.73 -10.45 -2.51
N GLY A 40 -6.28 -9.29 -2.03
CA GLY A 40 -5.69 -9.13 -0.69
C GLY A 40 -4.22 -9.56 -0.55
N ASN A 41 -3.77 -10.66 -1.19
CA ASN A 41 -2.43 -11.25 -0.92
C ASN A 41 -1.23 -10.30 -1.01
N GLN A 42 -1.21 -9.39 -1.99
CA GLN A 42 -0.04 -8.51 -2.19
C GLN A 42 0.08 -7.41 -1.13
N THR A 43 -0.95 -7.21 -0.31
CA THR A 43 -0.93 -6.21 0.77
C THR A 43 -0.13 -6.68 1.99
N GLY A 44 0.14 -7.98 2.13
CA GLY A 44 0.88 -8.56 3.26
C GLY A 44 2.36 -8.17 3.34
N GLY A 45 2.98 -7.75 2.23
CA GLY A 45 4.35 -7.22 2.25
C GLY A 45 4.46 -5.77 2.71
N PRO A 46 3.72 -4.83 2.08
CA PRO A 46 3.69 -3.42 2.47
C PRO A 46 3.16 -3.18 3.89
N TYR A 47 2.19 -3.96 4.36
CA TYR A 47 1.54 -3.74 5.66
C TYR A 47 2.51 -3.68 6.86
N PRO A 48 3.37 -4.69 7.11
CA PRO A 48 4.30 -4.66 8.22
C PRO A 48 5.37 -3.55 8.08
N LEU A 49 5.81 -3.24 6.86
CA LEU A 49 6.81 -2.19 6.61
C LEU A 49 6.28 -0.82 7.02
N LEU A 50 5.09 -0.46 6.53
CA LEU A 50 4.47 0.83 6.82
C LEU A 50 4.05 0.94 8.29
N SER A 51 3.53 -0.15 8.88
CA SER A 51 3.17 -0.19 10.30
C SER A 51 4.38 0.06 11.20
N THR A 52 5.54 -0.52 10.87
CA THR A 52 6.79 -0.34 11.64
C THR A 52 7.32 1.10 11.56
N LEU A 53 7.05 1.80 10.45
CA LEU A 53 7.39 3.23 10.28
C LEU A 53 6.41 4.19 10.97
N GLY A 54 5.39 3.67 11.65
CA GLY A 54 4.40 4.45 12.39
C GLY A 54 3.27 5.02 11.52
N TYR A 55 3.06 4.49 10.32
CA TYR A 55 1.87 4.84 9.53
C TYR A 55 0.63 4.12 10.07
N ARG A 56 -0.52 4.80 10.01
CA ARG A 56 -1.82 4.18 10.29
C ARG A 56 -2.29 3.43 9.05
N VAL A 57 -2.11 2.11 9.05
CA VAL A 57 -2.38 1.27 7.87
C VAL A 57 -3.45 0.23 8.16
N THR A 58 -4.33 0.00 7.20
CA THR A 58 -5.32 -1.08 7.21
C THR A 58 -5.37 -1.76 5.83
N MET A 59 -5.95 -2.95 5.76
CA MET A 59 -6.08 -3.75 4.55
C MET A 59 -7.54 -3.77 4.11
N HIS A 60 -7.79 -3.50 2.83
CA HIS A 60 -9.10 -3.65 2.23
C HIS A 60 -9.27 -5.08 1.72
N ASP A 61 -9.85 -5.94 2.56
CA ASP A 61 -10.01 -7.37 2.29
C ASP A 61 -10.87 -7.65 1.05
N TYR A 62 -11.96 -6.87 0.89
CA TYR A 62 -12.86 -6.96 -0.27
C TYR A 62 -12.13 -6.76 -1.61
N SER A 63 -10.97 -6.06 -1.58
CA SER A 63 -10.03 -5.96 -2.70
C SER A 63 -10.66 -5.43 -4.00
N TRP A 64 -9.89 -5.43 -5.09
CA TRP A 64 -10.42 -5.03 -6.40
C TRP A 64 -11.48 -6.00 -6.95
N VAL A 65 -11.33 -7.31 -6.68
CA VAL A 65 -12.28 -8.32 -7.18
C VAL A 65 -13.67 -8.16 -6.57
N GLY A 66 -13.77 -7.67 -5.33
CA GLY A 66 -15.05 -7.24 -4.77
C GLY A 66 -15.50 -5.92 -5.38
N TRP A 67 -14.65 -4.89 -5.32
CA TRP A 67 -15.02 -3.53 -5.73
C TRP A 67 -15.55 -3.45 -7.17
N ASN A 68 -14.87 -4.12 -8.11
CA ASN A 68 -15.23 -4.10 -9.53
C ASN A 68 -16.44 -4.98 -9.89
N LYS A 69 -17.08 -5.65 -8.92
CA LYS A 69 -18.34 -6.38 -9.18
C LYS A 69 -19.56 -5.51 -9.00
N GLU A 70 -19.43 -4.38 -8.32
CA GLU A 70 -20.55 -3.53 -7.95
C GLU A 70 -20.59 -2.33 -8.91
N ASP A 71 -21.55 -2.33 -9.84
CA ASP A 71 -21.65 -1.32 -10.90
C ASP A 71 -21.89 0.12 -10.38
N TYR A 72 -22.35 0.27 -9.13
CA TYR A 72 -22.60 1.57 -8.51
C TYR A 72 -21.36 2.18 -7.84
N LEU A 73 -20.27 1.42 -7.70
CA LEU A 73 -19.04 1.93 -7.09
C LEU A 73 -18.23 2.73 -8.12
N PRO A 74 -17.65 3.88 -7.73
CA PRO A 74 -16.86 4.67 -8.65
C PRO A 74 -15.55 3.96 -9.03
N ASP A 75 -15.20 4.04 -10.31
CA ASP A 75 -13.93 3.58 -10.89
C ASP A 75 -13.19 4.73 -11.60
N GLU A 76 -11.87 4.71 -11.52
CA GLU A 76 -10.99 5.60 -12.30
C GLU A 76 -10.31 4.75 -13.38
N LYS A 77 -10.35 5.21 -14.64
CA LYS A 77 -9.81 4.51 -15.81
C LYS A 77 -8.46 5.05 -16.26
#